data_AF-A0A640S2I3-F1
#
_entry.id   AF-A0A640S2I3-F1
#
_cell.length_a   1.000
_cell.length_b   1.000
_cell.length_c   1.000
_cell.angle_alpha   90.00
_cell.angle_beta   90.00
_cell.angle_gamma   90.00
#
_symmetry.space_group_name_H-M   'P 1'
#
loop_
_entity.id
_entity.type
_entity.pdbx_description
1 polymer ?
#
loop_
_entity_poly.entity_id
_entity_poly.type
_entity_poly.pdbx_seq_one_letter_code
_entity_poly.pdbx_strand_id
1 'polypeptide(L)'
;MIRKREKSLTSIAVALVLGAVGFTAPAQAAPSCPQESLCSYSGPGLSGDVTMVPASNIERAGTNGVQLPASARSFFNGTHFTLRYGPARQATCVRFPCYQYATLGKITPGAQVQNLPSAASGITVGQDLGD
;
A
#
# COMPACT_ATOMS: atom_id res chain seq x y z
N MET A 1 -24.89 -66.24 35.00
CA MET A 1 -23.97 -65.73 33.97
C MET A 1 -24.79 -65.03 32.89
N ILE A 2 -24.60 -63.73 32.72
CA ILE A 2 -24.55 -62.95 31.45
C ILE A 2 -24.53 -61.47 31.86
N ARG A 3 -23.65 -60.74 31.17
CA ARG A 3 -23.02 -59.48 31.55
C ARG A 3 -23.71 -58.29 30.88
N LYS A 4 -23.84 -57.17 31.62
CA LYS A 4 -23.34 -55.83 31.25
C LYS A 4 -24.00 -55.12 30.05
N ARG A 5 -24.69 -54.00 30.30
CA ARG A 5 -24.17 -52.62 30.09
C ARG A 5 -25.29 -51.57 30.06
N GLU A 6 -25.07 -50.52 30.85
CA GLU A 6 -25.59 -49.16 30.71
C GLU A 6 -25.54 -48.66 29.25
N LYS A 7 -26.47 -47.77 28.90
CA LYS A 7 -26.22 -46.72 27.91
C LYS A 7 -27.07 -45.49 28.21
N SER A 8 -26.38 -44.52 28.80
CA SER A 8 -26.78 -43.13 29.01
C SER A 8 -27.29 -42.51 27.71
N LEU A 9 -28.48 -41.93 27.77
CA LEU A 9 -29.04 -41.05 26.74
C LEU A 9 -28.53 -39.64 27.02
N THR A 10 -27.64 -39.11 26.19
CA THR A 10 -27.45 -37.64 26.13
C THR A 10 -26.87 -37.21 24.79
N SER A 11 -27.76 -36.60 24.01
CA SER A 11 -27.58 -35.49 23.07
C SER A 11 -26.35 -35.46 22.16
N ILE A 12 -26.59 -35.78 20.88
CA ILE A 12 -25.71 -35.47 19.76
C ILE A 12 -25.78 -33.95 19.51
N ALA A 13 -24.76 -33.22 19.93
CA ALA A 13 -24.56 -31.84 19.50
C ALA A 13 -23.87 -31.87 18.12
N VAL A 14 -24.65 -31.66 17.06
CA VAL A 14 -24.13 -31.32 15.74
C VAL A 14 -23.76 -29.83 15.78
N ALA A 15 -22.47 -29.52 15.91
CA ALA A 15 -21.96 -28.17 15.73
C ALA A 15 -21.17 -28.11 14.42
N LEU A 16 -21.67 -27.23 13.54
CA LEU A 16 -21.27 -26.99 12.17
C LEU A 16 -19.76 -26.71 12.03
N VAL A 17 -19.16 -27.40 11.06
CA VAL A 17 -17.84 -27.10 10.50
C VAL A 17 -17.93 -25.77 9.75
N LEU A 18 -17.54 -24.66 10.40
CA LEU A 18 -17.22 -23.44 9.68
C LEU A 18 -15.78 -23.52 9.21
N GLY A 19 -15.63 -23.76 7.91
CA GLY A 19 -14.36 -23.60 7.21
C GLY A 19 -13.81 -22.22 7.48
N ALA A 20 -12.59 -22.18 8.03
CA ALA A 20 -11.80 -20.97 8.13
C ALA A 20 -11.45 -20.52 6.70
N VAL A 21 -12.36 -19.78 6.08
CA VAL A 21 -12.02 -18.84 5.01
C VAL A 21 -10.92 -17.97 5.57
N GLY A 22 -9.74 -18.02 4.94
CA GLY A 22 -8.57 -17.25 5.32
C GLY A 22 -8.94 -15.77 5.34
N PHE A 23 -9.21 -15.24 6.52
CA PHE A 23 -9.27 -13.82 6.76
C PHE A 23 -7.84 -13.32 6.57
N THR A 24 -7.52 -12.82 5.38
CA THR A 24 -6.39 -11.91 5.21
C THR A 24 -6.60 -10.81 6.24
N ALA A 25 -5.76 -10.78 7.27
CA ALA A 25 -5.78 -9.74 8.29
C ALA A 25 -5.89 -8.38 7.58
N PRO A 26 -6.71 -7.44 8.08
CA PRO A 26 -6.80 -6.11 7.50
C PRO A 26 -5.37 -5.57 7.43
N ALA A 27 -5.01 -5.04 6.25
CA ALA A 27 -3.76 -4.35 6.04
C ALA A 27 -3.54 -3.46 7.26
N GLN A 28 -2.49 -3.74 8.03
CA GLN A 28 -2.16 -2.99 9.23
C GLN A 28 -2.14 -1.53 8.81
N ALA A 29 -3.11 -0.75 9.31
CA ALA A 29 -3.18 0.68 9.04
C ALA A 29 -1.78 1.22 9.32
N ALA A 30 -1.15 1.83 8.31
CA ALA A 30 0.17 2.44 8.44
C ALA A 30 0.13 3.28 9.72
N PRO A 31 0.81 2.89 10.81
CA PRO A 31 0.65 3.62 12.04
C PRO A 31 1.17 5.02 11.75
N SER A 32 0.31 6.04 11.90
CA SER A 32 0.65 7.47 11.91
C SER A 32 0.99 8.20 10.60
N CYS A 33 0.58 7.74 9.41
CA CYS A 33 0.71 8.64 8.24
C CYS A 33 -0.30 9.80 8.35
N PRO A 34 0.13 11.08 8.45
CA PRO A 34 -0.80 12.19 8.59
C PRO A 34 -1.68 12.34 7.36
N GLN A 35 -2.88 12.87 7.55
CA GLN A 35 -3.67 13.37 6.42
C GLN A 35 -2.86 14.41 5.65
N GLU A 36 -3.13 14.55 4.36
CA GLU A 36 -2.44 15.48 3.47
C GLU A 36 -0.94 15.18 3.31
N SER A 37 -0.54 13.91 3.44
CA SER A 37 0.86 13.48 3.31
C SER A 37 1.01 12.13 2.63
N LEU A 38 2.11 11.96 1.89
CA LEU A 38 2.61 10.67 1.45
C LEU A 38 3.65 10.18 2.46
N CYS A 39 3.51 8.93 2.92
CA CYS A 39 4.49 8.31 3.81
C CYS A 39 5.22 7.18 3.09
N SER A 40 6.54 7.32 3.01
CA SER A 40 7.46 6.33 2.44
C SER A 40 8.19 5.59 3.55
N TYR A 41 8.27 4.27 3.42
CA TYR A 41 8.82 3.37 4.43
C TYR A 41 10.05 2.65 3.87
N SER A 42 11.08 2.45 4.70
CA SER A 42 12.32 1.79 4.30
C SER A 42 12.24 0.26 4.21
N GLY A 43 11.20 -0.34 4.78
CA GLY A 43 10.89 -1.76 4.70
C GLY A 43 9.64 -2.05 3.84
N PRO A 44 9.46 -3.30 3.40
CA PRO A 44 8.22 -3.72 2.76
C PRO A 44 7.06 -3.73 3.76
N GLY A 45 5.82 -3.68 3.28
CA GLY A 45 4.64 -3.81 4.14
C GLY A 45 4.45 -2.65 5.12
N LEU A 46 4.88 -1.44 4.77
CA LEU A 46 4.79 -0.23 5.62
C LEU A 46 5.58 -0.34 6.94
N SER A 47 6.79 -0.91 6.87
CA SER A 47 7.67 -1.14 8.02
C SER A 47 9.00 -0.36 7.94
N GLY A 48 9.70 -0.25 9.07
CA GLY A 48 10.98 0.47 9.16
C GLY A 48 10.82 1.98 9.25
N ASP A 49 11.92 2.71 9.00
CA ASP A 49 11.95 4.17 9.06
C ASP A 49 10.97 4.81 8.07
N VAL A 50 10.33 5.90 8.52
CA VAL A 50 9.30 6.63 7.77
C VAL A 50 9.85 7.98 7.33
N THR A 51 9.67 8.31 6.06
CA THR A 51 9.85 9.67 5.52
C THR A 51 8.50 10.19 5.04
N MET A 52 8.15 11.39 5.51
CA MET A 52 6.89 12.05 5.16
C MET A 52 7.11 13.13 4.11
N VAL A 53 6.27 13.13 3.09
CA VAL A 53 6.23 14.15 2.04
C VAL A 53 4.85 14.83 2.07
N PRO A 54 4.75 16.11 2.45
CA PRO A 54 3.48 16.83 2.43
C PRO A 54 2.87 16.88 1.02
N ALA A 55 1.55 16.79 0.92
CA ALA A 55 0.80 16.89 -0.35
C ALA A 55 1.17 18.16 -1.13
N SER A 56 1.30 19.30 -0.42
CA SER A 56 1.68 20.59 -1.00
C SER A 56 3.05 20.60 -1.69
N ASN A 57 3.97 19.73 -1.29
CA ASN A 57 5.25 19.59 -1.97
C ASN A 57 5.10 18.83 -3.29
N ILE A 58 4.19 17.85 -3.34
CA ILE A 58 3.88 17.07 -4.53
C ILE A 58 3.12 17.94 -5.55
N GLU A 59 2.15 18.72 -5.10
CA GLU A 59 1.41 19.68 -5.95
C GLU A 59 2.35 20.71 -6.57
N ARG A 60 3.23 21.31 -5.76
CA ARG A 60 4.22 22.29 -6.21
C ARG A 60 5.21 21.71 -7.22
N ALA A 61 5.56 20.43 -7.09
CA ALA A 61 6.45 19.75 -8.02
C ALA A 61 5.80 19.49 -9.39
N GLY A 62 4.46 19.43 -9.47
CA GLY A 62 3.73 19.16 -10.70
C GLY A 62 4.21 17.88 -11.39
N THR A 63 4.45 17.96 -12.70
CA THR A 63 4.89 16.79 -13.49
C THR A 63 6.35 16.37 -13.26
N ASN A 64 7.13 17.16 -12.52
CA ASN A 64 8.48 16.76 -12.11
C ASN A 64 8.42 15.71 -10.99
N GLY A 65 7.38 15.76 -10.15
CA GLY A 65 7.24 14.92 -8.97
C GLY A 65 8.31 15.17 -7.90
N VAL A 66 8.19 14.44 -6.80
CA VAL A 66 9.12 14.42 -5.67
C VAL A 66 9.84 13.08 -5.66
N GLN A 67 11.15 13.12 -5.50
CA GLN A 67 11.94 11.90 -5.35
C GLN A 67 11.83 11.38 -3.91
N LEU A 68 11.47 10.11 -3.75
CA LEU A 68 11.51 9.41 -2.48
C LEU A 68 12.94 9.03 -2.10
N PRO A 69 13.22 8.80 -0.81
CA PRO A 69 14.50 8.27 -0.37
C PRO A 69 14.87 6.98 -1.12
N ALA A 70 16.14 6.77 -1.43
CA ALA A 70 16.62 5.53 -2.07
C ALA A 70 16.34 4.27 -1.23
N SER A 71 16.15 4.44 0.08
CA SER A 71 15.73 3.38 1.00
C SER A 71 14.26 3.00 0.87
N ALA A 72 13.42 3.76 0.15
CA ALA A 72 11.99 3.48 0.03
C ALA A 72 11.71 2.07 -0.51
N ARG A 73 10.85 1.32 0.18
CA ARG A 73 10.42 -0.05 -0.19
C ARG A 73 8.91 -0.20 -0.22
N SER A 74 8.17 0.65 0.49
CA SER A 74 6.71 0.70 0.46
C SER A 74 6.23 2.13 0.75
N PHE A 75 5.00 2.46 0.38
CA PHE A 75 4.41 3.75 0.75
C PHE A 75 2.89 3.71 0.87
N PHE A 76 2.36 4.65 1.65
CA PHE A 76 0.94 4.88 1.86
C PHE A 76 0.57 6.30 1.40
N ASN A 77 -0.49 6.41 0.59
CA ASN A 77 -0.98 7.68 0.10
C ASN A 77 -2.03 8.27 1.05
N GLY A 78 -1.61 9.13 1.97
CA GLY A 78 -2.51 9.92 2.82
C GLY A 78 -2.92 11.26 2.23
N THR A 79 -2.56 11.55 0.97
CA THR A 79 -2.96 12.78 0.27
C THR A 79 -4.40 12.68 -0.26
N HIS A 80 -4.99 13.80 -0.63
CA HIS A 80 -6.35 13.86 -1.19
C HIS A 80 -6.42 13.60 -2.71
N PHE A 81 -5.32 13.25 -3.38
CA PHE A 81 -5.29 12.98 -4.81
C PHE A 81 -4.58 11.67 -5.16
N THR A 82 -4.86 11.18 -6.37
CA THR A 82 -4.17 10.01 -6.93
C THR A 82 -2.73 10.38 -7.25
N LEU A 83 -1.78 9.50 -6.90
CA LEU A 83 -0.37 9.65 -7.25
C LEU A 83 0.01 8.69 -8.36
N ARG A 84 0.89 9.13 -9.27
CA ARG A 84 1.67 8.28 -10.17
C ARG A 84 3.07 8.13 -9.62
N TYR A 85 3.65 6.95 -9.77
CA TYR A 85 5.02 6.70 -9.32
C TYR A 85 5.83 5.89 -10.33
N GLY A 86 7.15 6.05 -10.25
CA GLY A 86 8.13 5.19 -10.90
C GLY A 86 9.50 5.88 -11.04
N PRO A 87 10.45 5.30 -11.77
CA PRO A 87 11.81 5.82 -11.81
C PRO A 87 11.86 7.16 -12.55
N ALA A 88 12.70 8.07 -12.06
CA ALA A 88 12.98 9.33 -12.75
C ALA A 88 13.45 9.07 -14.18
N ARG A 89 12.98 9.87 -15.13
CA ARG A 89 13.42 9.84 -16.53
C ARG A 89 13.42 11.25 -17.10
N GLN A 90 14.32 11.54 -18.02
CA GLN A 90 14.20 12.76 -18.81
C GLN A 90 13.25 12.50 -19.98
N ALA A 91 12.11 13.20 -20.00
CA ALA A 91 11.15 13.15 -21.09
C ALA A 91 11.15 14.48 -21.85
N THR A 92 11.19 14.40 -23.18
CA THR A 92 10.92 15.55 -24.05
C THR A 92 9.41 15.74 -24.14
N CYS A 93 8.92 16.89 -23.70
CA CYS A 93 7.50 17.16 -23.60
C CYS A 93 6.92 17.62 -24.94
N VAL A 94 6.00 16.81 -25.50
CA VAL A 94 5.24 17.17 -26.72
C VAL A 94 3.87 17.74 -26.35
N ARG A 95 3.24 17.20 -25.31
CA ARG A 95 1.95 17.64 -24.77
C ARG A 95 1.90 17.40 -23.25
N PHE A 96 1.04 18.16 -22.57
CA PHE A 96 0.76 17.98 -21.16
C PHE A 96 -0.30 16.88 -20.96
N PRO A 97 -0.22 16.04 -19.90
CA PRO A 97 0.82 16.01 -18.87
C PRO A 97 2.10 15.29 -19.32
N CYS A 98 3.25 15.91 -19.05
CA CYS A 98 4.57 15.36 -19.38
C CYS A 98 5.33 15.00 -18.10
N TYR A 99 5.12 13.78 -17.63
CA TYR A 99 5.78 13.28 -16.42
C TYR A 99 7.28 13.03 -16.66
N GLN A 100 8.12 13.61 -15.80
CA GLN A 100 9.58 13.41 -15.78
C GLN A 100 9.99 12.12 -15.03
N TYR A 101 9.11 11.12 -15.06
CA TYR A 101 9.32 9.79 -14.52
C TYR A 101 8.50 8.77 -15.31
N ALA A 102 8.99 7.54 -15.43
CA ALA A 102 8.26 6.46 -16.08
C ALA A 102 7.18 5.95 -15.12
N THR A 103 5.91 5.93 -15.53
CA THR A 103 4.84 5.42 -14.67
C THR A 103 4.94 3.90 -14.56
N LEU A 104 5.24 3.40 -13.36
CA LEU A 104 5.10 1.98 -12.98
C LEU A 104 3.69 1.67 -12.48
N GLY A 105 3.04 2.65 -11.85
CA GLY A 105 1.69 2.49 -11.34
C GLY A 105 1.07 3.77 -10.84
N LYS A 106 -0.21 3.66 -10.45
CA LYS A 106 -1.01 4.68 -9.80
C LYS A 106 -1.42 4.21 -8.40
N ILE A 107 -1.66 5.14 -7.50
CA ILE A 107 -2.17 4.86 -6.15
C ILE A 107 -3.20 5.93 -5.77
N THR A 108 -4.42 5.49 -5.46
CA THR A 108 -5.51 6.38 -5.03
C THR A 108 -5.31 6.85 -3.57
N PRO A 109 -5.99 7.92 -3.14
CA PRO A 109 -6.04 8.30 -1.72
C PRO A 109 -6.42 7.11 -0.82
N GLY A 110 -5.73 6.98 0.32
CA GLY A 110 -5.94 5.92 1.29
C GLY A 110 -5.43 4.54 0.90
N ALA A 111 -4.87 4.37 -0.31
CA ALA A 111 -4.27 3.11 -0.73
C ALA A 111 -2.79 3.01 -0.35
N GLN A 112 -2.24 1.80 -0.44
CA GLN A 112 -0.82 1.51 -0.18
C GLN A 112 -0.17 0.69 -1.30
N VAL A 113 1.12 0.90 -1.50
CA VAL A 113 2.01 0.00 -2.24
C VAL A 113 2.85 -0.75 -1.21
N GLN A 114 2.59 -2.06 -1.10
CA GLN A 114 3.24 -2.93 -0.11
C GLN A 114 4.69 -3.25 -0.43
N ASN A 115 5.05 -3.26 -1.71
CA ASN A 115 6.39 -3.58 -2.16
C ASN A 115 6.69 -2.86 -3.46
N LEU A 116 7.73 -2.04 -3.47
CA LEU A 116 8.17 -1.32 -4.65
C LEU A 116 9.04 -2.23 -5.52
N PRO A 117 8.75 -2.36 -6.82
CA PRO A 117 9.63 -3.06 -7.73
C PRO A 117 10.98 -2.32 -7.83
N SER A 118 12.05 -3.00 -7.42
CA SER A 118 13.44 -2.56 -7.51
C SER A 118 13.73 -1.16 -6.98
N ALA A 119 13.90 -1.09 -5.67
CA ALA A 119 14.70 -0.17 -4.84
C ALA A 119 15.84 0.67 -5.49
N ALA A 120 16.43 0.22 -6.60
CA ALA A 120 17.76 0.65 -7.02
C ALA A 120 17.80 1.96 -7.85
N SER A 121 16.65 2.47 -8.31
CA SER A 121 16.63 3.58 -9.28
C SER A 121 16.19 4.94 -8.70
N GLY A 122 15.80 5.00 -7.42
CA GLY A 122 15.09 6.15 -6.87
C GLY A 122 13.69 6.27 -7.48
N ILE A 123 12.65 6.25 -6.63
CA ILE A 123 11.27 6.37 -7.08
C ILE A 123 10.85 7.83 -6.99
N THR A 124 10.31 8.36 -8.09
CA THR A 124 9.65 9.66 -8.12
C THR A 124 8.14 9.45 -8.06
N VAL A 125 7.47 10.33 -7.33
CA VAL A 125 6.02 10.36 -7.11
C VAL A 125 5.51 11.75 -7.44
N GLY A 126 4.48 11.83 -8.25
CA GLY A 126 3.80 13.08 -8.58
C GLY A 126 2.30 12.89 -8.58
N GLN A 127 1.57 14.00 -8.49
CA GLN A 127 0.13 14.00 -8.66
C GLN A 127 -0.23 13.44 -10.04
N ASP A 128 -1.23 12.57 -10.10
CA ASP A 128 -1.84 12.19 -11.36
C ASP A 128 -2.68 13.36 -11.87
N LEU A 129 -2.18 14.04 -12.91
CA LEU A 129 -2.82 15.18 -13.54
C LEU A 129 -3.72 14.78 -14.73
N GLY A 130 -3.92 13.47 -14.94
CA GLY A 130 -4.83 12.93 -15.95
C GLY A 130 -4.19 11.89 -16.86
N ASP A 131 -5.08 11.09 -17.44
CA ASP A 131 -4.94 10.45 -18.76
C ASP A 131 -5.54 11.39 -19.81
#